data_AF-A0A2E5KLX0-F1
#
_entry.id   AF-A0A2E5KLX0-F1
#
_cell.length_a   1.000
_cell.length_b   1.000
_cell.length_c   1.000
_cell.angle_alpha   90.00
_cell.angle_beta   90.00
_cell.angle_gamma   90.00
#
_symmetry.space_group_name_H-M   'P 1'
#
loop_
_entity.id
_entity.type
_entity.pdbx_description
1 polymer ?
#
loop_
_entity_poly.entity_id
_entity_poly.type
_entity_poly.pdbx_seq_one_letter_code
_entity_poly.pdbx_strand_id
1 'polypeptide(L)'
;MTELTSMTLAEASVALGRKEVSSVDLVRACLLRAEQVQPRINCFISVEAEEALKAAECADAELARGERRGALHGIPLAHKDMFYRAGKVSTFGSKIFRNYTPDFTSTAMARPYL
;
A
#
# COMPACT_ATOMS: atom_id res chain seq x y z
N MET A 1 12.90 19.62 -3.40
CA MET A 1 12.52 18.21 -3.58
C MET A 1 11.02 18.17 -3.75
N THR A 2 10.51 17.46 -4.75
CA THR A 2 9.07 17.20 -4.86
C THR A 2 8.65 16.35 -3.66
N GLU A 3 7.54 16.71 -2.99
CA GLU A 3 6.96 15.87 -1.93
C GLU A 3 6.65 14.49 -2.52
N LEU A 4 7.14 13.41 -1.93
CA LEU A 4 6.97 12.04 -2.46
C LEU A 4 5.48 11.70 -2.67
N THR A 5 4.61 12.23 -1.82
CA THR A 5 3.15 12.03 -1.90
C THR A 5 2.45 12.84 -3.00
N SER A 6 3.16 13.73 -3.69
CA SER A 6 2.65 14.46 -4.86
C SER A 6 3.04 13.83 -6.20
N MET A 7 3.89 12.80 -6.20
CA MET A 7 4.21 12.06 -7.41
C MET A 7 2.97 11.31 -7.90
N THR A 8 2.78 11.29 -9.21
CA THR A 8 1.90 10.32 -9.85
C THR A 8 2.45 8.91 -9.65
N LEU A 9 1.58 7.91 -9.79
CA LEU A 9 1.96 6.50 -9.75
C LEU A 9 3.10 6.17 -10.75
N ALA A 10 3.04 6.74 -11.96
CA ALA A 10 4.03 6.51 -13.00
C ALA A 10 5.39 7.13 -12.64
N GLU A 11 5.40 8.36 -12.10
CA GLU A 11 6.62 9.01 -11.63
C GLU A 11 7.28 8.23 -10.49
N ALA A 12 6.49 7.80 -9.49
CA ALA A 12 7.00 7.00 -8.39
C ALA A 12 7.58 5.66 -8.87
N SER A 13 6.92 4.98 -9.81
CA SER A 13 7.39 3.72 -10.39
C SER A 13 8.68 3.87 -11.20
N VAL A 14 8.84 4.99 -11.92
CA VAL A 14 10.07 5.32 -12.64
C VAL A 14 11.19 5.66 -11.66
N ALA A 15 10.94 6.53 -10.68
CA ALA A 15 11.93 6.93 -9.68
C ALA A 15 12.43 5.74 -8.85
N LEU A 16 11.51 4.86 -8.42
CA LEU A 16 11.85 3.61 -7.73
C LEU A 16 12.70 2.70 -8.64
N GLY A 17 12.29 2.50 -9.90
CA GLY A 17 13.06 1.71 -10.86
C GLY A 17 14.47 2.25 -11.14
N ARG A 18 14.66 3.56 -11.03
CA ARG A 18 15.96 4.24 -11.13
C ARG A 18 16.72 4.31 -9.81
N LYS A 19 16.15 3.80 -8.71
CA LYS A 19 16.69 3.85 -7.35
C LYS A 19 16.92 5.30 -6.86
N GLU A 20 16.15 6.25 -7.39
CA GLU A 20 16.14 7.66 -6.94
C GLU A 20 15.36 7.81 -5.62
N VAL A 21 14.42 6.90 -5.37
CA VAL A 21 13.65 6.75 -4.13
C VAL A 21 13.54 5.26 -3.79
N SER A 22 13.34 4.92 -2.51
CA SER A 22 13.03 3.54 -2.10
C SER A 22 11.52 3.33 -1.89
N SER A 23 11.08 2.08 -1.95
CA SER A 23 9.72 1.66 -1.56
C SER A 23 9.43 2.06 -0.10
N VAL A 24 10.42 1.89 0.78
CA VAL A 24 10.30 2.30 2.20
C VAL A 24 10.09 3.81 2.33
N ASP A 25 10.78 4.64 1.54
CA ASP A 25 10.59 6.10 1.56
C ASP A 25 9.16 6.48 1.14
N LEU A 26 8.64 5.85 0.07
CA LEU A 26 7.28 6.07 -0.40
C LEU A 26 6.25 5.67 0.66
N VAL A 27 6.40 4.48 1.27
CA VAL A 27 5.49 4.01 2.33
C VAL A 27 5.52 4.95 3.54
N ARG A 28 6.71 5.34 4.01
CA ARG A 28 6.84 6.27 5.15
C ARG A 28 6.19 7.61 4.85
N ALA A 29 6.40 8.17 3.66
CA ALA A 29 5.79 9.43 3.25
C ALA A 29 4.25 9.34 3.20
N CYS A 30 3.70 8.25 2.66
CA CYS A 30 2.27 8.00 2.63
C CYS A 30 1.67 7.82 4.04
N LEU A 31 2.34 7.07 4.92
CA LEU A 31 1.89 6.86 6.31
C LEU A 31 1.87 8.18 7.09
N LEU A 32 2.93 8.98 7.00
CA LEU A 32 3.01 10.28 7.65
C LEU A 32 1.91 11.23 7.16
N ARG A 33 1.68 11.26 5.85
CA ARG A 33 0.60 12.07 5.25
C ARG A 33 -0.77 11.59 5.71
N ALA A 34 -0.99 10.29 5.77
CA ALA A 34 -2.23 9.70 6.26
C ALA A 34 -2.48 10.11 7.71
N GLU A 35 -1.50 9.96 8.60
CA GLU A 35 -1.59 10.36 10.00
C GLU A 35 -1.99 11.84 10.18
N GLN A 36 -1.35 12.74 9.42
CA GLN A 36 -1.62 14.18 9.50
C GLN A 36 -3.03 14.57 9.02
N VAL A 37 -3.58 13.87 8.03
CA VAL A 37 -4.83 14.27 7.35
C VAL A 37 -6.03 13.47 7.86
N GLN A 38 -5.83 12.26 8.37
CA GLN A 38 -6.88 11.37 8.84
C GLN A 38 -7.84 12.03 9.85
N PRO A 39 -7.39 12.82 10.85
CA PRO A 39 -8.31 13.49 11.78
C PRO A 39 -9.27 14.48 11.12
N ARG A 40 -8.95 14.97 9.91
CA ARG A 40 -9.75 15.97 9.19
C ARG A 40 -10.75 15.36 8.21
N ILE A 41 -10.40 14.25 7.56
CA ILE A 41 -11.23 13.68 6.47
C ILE A 41 -11.65 12.23 6.72
N ASN A 42 -11.04 11.54 7.70
CA ASN A 42 -11.37 10.18 8.10
C ASN A 42 -11.43 9.19 6.91
N CYS A 43 -10.39 9.17 6.07
CA CYS A 43 -10.39 8.41 4.81
C CYS A 43 -9.96 6.94 4.95
N PHE A 44 -9.28 6.57 6.03
CA PHE A 44 -8.89 5.19 6.32
C PHE A 44 -9.72 4.60 7.46
N ILE A 45 -10.15 3.34 7.32
CA ILE A 45 -10.77 2.58 8.44
C ILE A 45 -9.72 1.76 9.20
N SER A 46 -8.66 1.35 8.51
CA SER A 46 -7.52 0.62 9.05
C SER A 46 -6.27 0.99 8.26
N VAL A 47 -5.12 1.00 8.93
CA VAL A 47 -3.81 1.24 8.33
C VAL A 47 -2.87 0.13 8.80
N GLU A 48 -2.39 -0.68 7.86
CA GLU A 48 -1.48 -1.80 8.11
C GLU A 48 -0.02 -1.34 8.02
N ALA A 49 0.38 -0.40 8.88
CA ALA A 49 1.65 0.30 8.77
C ALA A 49 2.88 -0.63 8.84
N GLU A 50 2.88 -1.56 9.80
CA GLU A 50 4.00 -2.49 9.98
C GLU A 50 4.11 -3.47 8.80
N GLU A 51 3.01 -4.06 8.36
CA GLU A 51 3.02 -4.95 7.21
C GLU A 51 3.39 -4.23 5.91
N ALA A 52 2.94 -2.98 5.73
CA ALA A 52 3.30 -2.16 4.58
C ALA A 52 4.81 -1.86 4.54
N LEU A 53 5.42 -1.54 5.69
CA LEU A 53 6.86 -1.31 5.78
C LEU A 53 7.66 -2.59 5.50
N LYS A 54 7.26 -3.73 6.07
CA LYS A 54 7.91 -5.03 5.79
C LYS A 54 7.81 -5.41 4.32
N ALA A 55 6.65 -5.18 3.68
CA ALA A 55 6.48 -5.42 2.26
C ALA A 55 7.37 -4.49 1.42
N ALA A 56 7.54 -3.24 1.84
CA ALA A 56 8.41 -2.28 1.18
C ALA A 56 9.89 -2.68 1.23
N GLU A 57 10.38 -3.07 2.42
CA GLU A 57 11.75 -3.58 2.61
C GLU A 57 12.03 -4.80 1.72
N CYS A 58 11.06 -5.71 1.62
CA CYS A 58 11.15 -6.87 0.73
C CYS A 58 11.23 -6.45 -0.74
N ALA A 59 10.39 -5.51 -1.18
CA ALA A 59 10.39 -5.00 -2.54
C ALA A 59 11.72 -4.29 -2.88
N ASP A 60 12.29 -3.51 -1.96
CA ASP A 60 13.59 -2.86 -2.15
C ASP A 60 14.71 -3.89 -2.27
N ALA A 61 14.70 -4.94 -1.44
CA ALA A 61 15.67 -6.03 -1.52
C ALA A 61 15.59 -6.80 -2.84
N GLU A 62 14.39 -7.07 -3.34
CA GLU A 62 14.16 -7.70 -4.65
C GLU A 62 14.64 -6.81 -5.80
N LEU A 63 14.33 -5.52 -5.75
CA LEU A 63 14.78 -4.57 -6.75
C LEU A 63 16.31 -4.47 -6.77
N ALA A 64 16.96 -4.54 -5.61
CA ALA A 64 18.42 -4.57 -5.51
C ALA A 64 19.02 -5.81 -6.21
N ARG A 65 18.32 -6.94 -6.20
CA ARG A 65 18.69 -8.17 -6.93
C ARG A 65 18.28 -8.18 -8.41
N GLY A 66 17.59 -7.15 -8.90
CA GLY A 66 17.06 -7.09 -10.27
C GLY A 66 15.74 -7.85 -10.46
N GLU A 67 15.08 -8.29 -9.38
CA GLU A 67 13.85 -9.08 -9.39
C GLU A 67 12.60 -8.18 -9.42
N ARG A 68 12.54 -7.23 -10.36
CA ARG A 68 11.38 -6.33 -10.47
C ARG A 68 10.16 -7.12 -10.95
N ARG A 69 9.08 -7.12 -10.16
CA ARG A 69 7.86 -7.92 -10.41
C ARG A 69 6.92 -7.31 -11.46
N GLY A 70 6.94 -5.98 -11.63
CA GLY A 70 6.04 -5.27 -12.54
C GLY A 70 6.05 -3.76 -12.34
N ALA A 71 5.05 -3.09 -12.93
CA ALA A 71 4.91 -1.63 -12.86
C ALA A 71 4.56 -1.12 -11.46
N LEU A 72 3.93 -1.95 -10.62
CA LEU A 72 3.53 -1.62 -9.25
C LEU A 72 4.51 -2.13 -8.18
N HIS A 73 5.67 -2.67 -8.58
CA HIS A 73 6.68 -3.17 -7.65
C HIS A 73 7.10 -2.09 -6.64
N GLY A 74 6.85 -2.32 -5.35
CA GLY A 74 7.19 -1.39 -4.26
C GLY A 74 6.34 -0.11 -4.19
N ILE A 75 5.19 -0.06 -4.88
CA ILE A 75 4.31 1.10 -4.82
C ILE A 75 3.30 0.94 -3.67
N PRO A 76 3.17 1.93 -2.75
CA PRO A 76 2.13 1.89 -1.73
C PRO A 76 0.74 2.00 -2.34
N LEU A 77 -0.19 1.14 -1.90
CA LEU A 77 -1.58 1.11 -2.37
C LEU A 77 -2.55 1.15 -1.20
N ALA A 78 -3.59 1.97 -1.35
CA ALA A 78 -4.76 1.97 -0.47
C ALA A 78 -5.94 1.31 -1.18
N HIS A 79 -6.60 0.38 -0.50
CA HIS A 79 -7.72 -0.37 -1.07
C HIS A 79 -9.00 -0.04 -0.32
N LYS A 80 -10.12 -0.02 -1.05
CA LYS A 80 -11.43 0.17 -0.43
C LYS A 80 -11.76 -1.05 0.46
N ASP A 81 -12.42 -0.80 1.58
CA ASP A 81 -12.87 -1.79 2.57
C ASP A 81 -14.04 -2.68 2.05
N MET A 82 -13.86 -3.22 0.85
CA MET A 82 -14.75 -4.19 0.20
C MET A 82 -13.95 -5.26 -0.55
N PHE A 83 -12.62 -5.14 -0.57
CA PHE A 83 -11.73 -6.11 -1.19
C PHE A 83 -11.14 -7.01 -0.11
N TYR A 84 -11.51 -8.28 -0.16
CA TYR A 84 -11.09 -9.24 0.86
C TYR A 84 -9.60 -9.49 0.87
N ARG A 85 -9.06 -9.57 2.08
CA ARG A 85 -7.77 -10.18 2.42
C ARG A 85 -8.01 -11.22 3.51
N ALA A 86 -7.55 -12.44 3.25
CA ALA A 86 -7.71 -13.54 4.19
C ALA A 86 -7.16 -13.15 5.58
N GLY A 87 -7.95 -13.36 6.63
CA GLY A 87 -7.57 -13.09 8.01
C GLY A 87 -7.57 -11.61 8.42
N LYS A 88 -8.02 -10.68 7.57
CA LYS A 88 -8.17 -9.25 7.90
C LYS A 88 -9.65 -8.86 7.91
N VAL A 89 -10.06 -7.98 8.83
CA VAL A 89 -11.45 -7.52 8.89
C VAL A 89 -11.82 -6.76 7.61
N SER A 90 -13.01 -7.01 7.08
CA SER A 90 -13.61 -6.23 5.98
C SER A 90 -15.03 -5.84 6.36
N THR A 91 -15.29 -4.54 6.52
CA THR A 91 -16.56 -4.06 7.09
C THR A 91 -17.58 -3.60 6.06
N PHE A 92 -17.18 -3.35 4.81
CA PHE A 92 -18.04 -2.73 3.78
C PHE A 92 -18.64 -1.38 4.22
N GLY A 93 -18.09 -0.74 5.24
CA GLY A 93 -18.71 0.43 5.87
C GLY A 93 -20.07 0.13 6.54
N SER A 94 -20.34 -1.12 6.91
CA SER A 94 -21.61 -1.56 7.48
C SER A 94 -21.44 -2.22 8.85
N LYS A 95 -22.35 -1.89 9.77
CA LYS A 95 -22.39 -2.49 11.11
C LYS A 95 -22.62 -4.00 11.08
N ILE A 96 -23.26 -4.52 10.03
CA ILE A 96 -23.52 -5.96 9.85
C ILE A 96 -22.21 -6.72 9.73
N PHE A 97 -21.22 -6.14 9.04
CA PHE A 97 -19.92 -6.77 8.76
C PHE A 97 -18.80 -6.27 9.66
N ARG A 98 -19.11 -5.58 10.78
CA ARG A 98 -18.11 -4.92 11.65
C ARG A 98 -16.94 -5.83 12.10
N ASN A 99 -17.20 -7.14 12.21
CA ASN A 99 -16.22 -8.14 12.65
C ASN A 99 -16.01 -9.23 11.58
N TYR A 100 -16.49 -9.03 10.35
CA TYR A 100 -16.39 -10.04 9.30
C TYR A 100 -14.94 -10.19 8.86
N THR A 101 -14.44 -11.42 8.94
CA THR A 101 -13.07 -11.78 8.57
C THR A 101 -13.14 -12.90 7.54
N PRO A 102 -12.86 -12.65 6.25
CA PRO A 102 -12.87 -13.66 5.22
C PRO A 102 -11.68 -14.61 5.37
N ASP A 103 -11.85 -15.85 4.94
CA ASP A 103 -10.80 -16.87 4.86
C ASP A 103 -10.07 -16.89 3.50
N PHE A 104 -10.46 -16.01 2.57
CA PHE A 104 -9.86 -15.88 1.26
C PHE A 104 -9.50 -14.44 0.90
N THR A 105 -8.56 -14.30 -0.03
CA THR A 105 -8.17 -13.01 -0.63
C THR A 105 -8.83 -12.87 -1.99
N SER A 106 -9.48 -11.73 -2.23
CA SER A 106 -10.14 -11.44 -3.52
C SER A 106 -9.14 -11.44 -4.68
N THR A 107 -9.59 -11.81 -5.89
CA THR A 107 -8.72 -11.87 -7.09
C THR A 107 -7.98 -10.56 -7.37
N ALA A 108 -8.64 -9.42 -7.15
CA ALA A 108 -8.04 -8.09 -7.30
C ALA A 108 -6.86 -7.88 -6.33
N MET A 109 -6.98 -8.37 -5.09
CA MET A 109 -5.95 -8.26 -4.04
C MET A 109 -4.87 -9.33 -4.15
N ALA A 110 -5.12 -10.44 -4.84
CA ALA A 110 -4.15 -11.52 -5.03
C ALA A 110 -3.11 -11.21 -6.12
N ARG A 111 -3.35 -10.17 -6.93
CA ARG A 111 -2.46 -9.73 -8.02
C ARG A 111 -2.00 -8.27 -7.90
N PRO A 112 -1.54 -7.77 -6.75
CA PRO A 112 -1.18 -6.36 -6.65
C PRO A 112 0.18 -6.05 -7.32
N TYR A 113 0.92 -7.07 -7.77
CA TYR A 113 2.31 -6.96 -8.21
C TYR A 113 2.58 -7.39 -9.67
N LEU A 114 1.54 -7.70 -10.46
CA LEU A 114 1.70 -7.84 -11.92
C LEU A 114 1.87 -6.46 -12.56
#